data_AF-A0AAU1QT96-F1
#
_entry.id   AF-A0AAU1QT96-F1
#
_cell.length_a   1.000
_cell.length_b   1.000
_cell.length_c   1.000
_cell.angle_alpha   90.00
_cell.angle_beta   90.00
_cell.angle_gamma   90.00
#
_symmetry.space_group_name_H-M   'P 1'
#
loop_
_entity.id
_entity.type
_entity.pdbx_description
1 polymer ?
#
loop_
_entity_poly.entity_id
_entity_poly.type
_entity_poly.pdbx_seq_one_letter_code
_entity_poly.pdbx_strand_id
1 'polypeptide(L)'
;MDWRYDKALTAQIQRMDRAQRHQAAFLALRKLQAPLLDIEMPRDWGVDPAAVDSLLRCGAAQLDGEPDDAFQQAITGLSRAPLFESEVDPELAESFQLEAIGGWILVGEALGEMSEVQTDRIVILAREQAVYLDQCIDSTLTVVADEGLRERYLANAASRLRAYSLGYFATRNLEVEGRCHEAILAASAGGGLLTSEAGRELLNSCDNYSSEMVSALRAFPT
;
A
#
# COMPACT_ATOMS: atom_id res chain seq x y z
N MET A 1 5.87 -5.52 -21.27
CA MET A 1 4.51 -5.01 -20.96
C MET A 1 4.67 -4.09 -19.76
N ASP A 2 4.02 -2.94 -19.70
CA ASP A 2 4.17 -2.03 -18.55
C ASP A 2 3.29 -2.52 -17.38
N TRP A 3 3.93 -2.90 -16.28
CA TRP A 3 3.26 -3.38 -15.07
C TRP A 3 2.59 -2.24 -14.28
N ARG A 4 3.00 -0.99 -14.50
CA ARG A 4 2.33 0.18 -13.89
C ARG A 4 0.93 0.36 -14.41
N TYR A 5 0.70 -0.03 -15.66
CA TYR A 5 -0.58 0.09 -16.35
C TYR A 5 -1.04 -1.27 -16.89
N ASP A 6 -1.07 -2.29 -16.02
CA ASP A 6 -1.72 -3.56 -16.34
C ASP A 6 -3.16 -3.28 -16.78
N LYS A 7 -3.44 -3.59 -18.04
CA LYS A 7 -4.73 -3.25 -18.67
C LYS A 7 -5.92 -3.93 -18.00
N ALA A 8 -5.74 -5.13 -17.46
CA ALA A 8 -6.82 -5.85 -16.80
C ALA A 8 -7.13 -5.21 -15.44
N LEU A 9 -6.10 -4.85 -14.66
CA LEU A 9 -6.26 -4.19 -13.36
C LEU A 9 -6.83 -2.77 -13.53
N THR A 10 -6.34 -1.99 -14.50
CA THR A 10 -6.90 -0.66 -14.80
C THR A 10 -8.36 -0.76 -15.24
N ALA A 11 -8.72 -1.74 -16.08
CA ALA A 11 -10.11 -1.94 -16.49
C ALA A 11 -11.03 -2.33 -15.32
N GLN A 12 -10.51 -2.96 -14.26
CA GLN A 12 -11.28 -3.22 -13.05
C GLN A 12 -11.58 -1.93 -12.28
N ILE A 13 -10.59 -1.04 -12.10
CA ILE A 13 -10.77 0.28 -11.44
C ILE A 13 -11.81 1.14 -12.17
N GLN A 14 -11.80 1.13 -13.51
CA GLN A 14 -12.79 1.85 -14.32
C GLN A 14 -14.23 1.36 -14.09
N ARG A 15 -14.41 0.10 -13.71
CA ARG A 15 -15.73 -0.49 -13.42
C ARG A 15 -16.21 -0.23 -12.00
N MET A 16 -15.31 0.15 -11.09
CA MET A 16 -15.65 0.42 -9.69
C MET A 16 -16.40 1.74 -9.58
N ASP A 17 -17.38 1.81 -8.70
CA ASP A 17 -17.95 3.09 -8.27
C ASP A 17 -16.98 3.84 -7.33
N ARG A 18 -17.36 5.04 -6.88
CA ARG A 18 -16.54 5.88 -6.00
C ARG A 18 -16.16 5.18 -4.68
N ALA A 19 -17.09 4.48 -4.04
CA ALA A 19 -16.84 3.81 -2.76
C ALA A 19 -15.91 2.60 -2.95
N GLN A 20 -16.14 1.83 -4.00
CA GLN A 20 -15.28 0.71 -4.40
C GLN A 20 -13.86 1.17 -4.76
N ARG A 21 -13.72 2.32 -5.42
CA ARG A 21 -12.43 2.95 -5.70
C ARG A 21 -11.70 3.37 -4.43
N HIS A 22 -12.42 3.94 -3.47
CA HIS A 22 -11.86 4.24 -2.16
C HIS A 22 -11.36 2.98 -1.44
N GLN A 23 -12.12 1.87 -1.49
CA GLN A 23 -11.68 0.58 -0.95
C GLN A 23 -10.42 0.05 -1.65
N ALA A 24 -10.32 0.21 -2.97
CA ALA A 24 -9.13 -0.19 -3.72
C ALA A 24 -7.90 0.62 -3.28
N ALA A 25 -8.04 1.94 -3.14
CA ALA A 25 -7.00 2.82 -2.63
C ALA A 25 -6.58 2.46 -1.19
N PHE A 26 -7.56 2.22 -0.30
CA PHE A 26 -7.30 1.75 1.06
C PHE A 26 -6.51 0.44 1.08
N LEU A 27 -6.92 -0.58 0.31
CA LEU A 27 -6.22 -1.87 0.25
C LEU A 27 -4.85 -1.77 -0.43
N ALA A 28 -4.64 -0.80 -1.32
CA ALA A 28 -3.32 -0.46 -1.85
C ALA A 28 -2.37 0.01 -0.73
N LEU A 29 -2.82 0.95 0.10
CA LEU A 29 -2.01 1.48 1.21
C LEU A 29 -1.91 0.54 2.41
N ARG A 30 -2.91 -0.31 2.63
CA ARG A 30 -2.85 -1.34 3.68
C ARG A 30 -1.64 -2.26 3.51
N LYS A 31 -1.24 -2.53 2.26
CA LYS A 31 -0.01 -3.28 1.94
C LYS A 31 1.27 -2.56 2.36
N LEU A 32 1.24 -1.24 2.52
CA LEU A 32 2.36 -0.39 2.94
C LEU A 32 2.27 0.05 4.41
N GLN A 33 1.31 -0.51 5.18
CA GLN A 33 1.02 -0.01 6.52
C GLN A 33 2.03 -0.45 7.58
N ALA A 34 2.51 -1.69 7.54
CA ALA A 34 3.39 -2.22 8.59
C ALA A 34 4.70 -1.43 8.75
N PRO A 35 5.37 -0.92 7.68
CA PRO A 35 6.51 -0.01 7.84
C PRO A 35 6.23 1.21 8.73
N LEU A 36 4.99 1.74 8.73
CA LEU A 36 4.62 2.89 9.57
C LEU A 36 4.45 2.52 11.05
N LEU A 37 4.19 1.25 11.35
CA LEU A 37 3.89 0.77 12.70
C LEU A 37 5.06 0.06 13.36
N ASP A 38 5.84 -0.68 12.57
CA ASP A 38 6.83 -1.63 13.05
C ASP A 38 8.27 -1.11 12.90
N ILE A 39 8.50 -0.03 12.17
CA ILE A 39 9.82 0.61 12.05
C ILE A 39 9.76 1.96 12.76
N GLU A 40 10.68 2.21 13.70
CA GLU A 40 10.74 3.49 14.42
C GLU A 40 11.02 4.60 13.41
N MET A 41 10.13 5.60 13.33
CA MET A 41 10.38 6.80 12.53
C MET A 41 11.43 7.67 13.23
N PRO A 42 12.28 8.38 12.47
CA PRO A 42 13.23 9.33 13.04
C PRO A 42 12.53 10.38 13.92
N ARG A 43 13.13 10.73 15.05
CA ARG A 43 12.49 11.62 16.04
C ARG A 43 12.47 13.08 15.61
N ASP A 44 13.47 13.48 14.85
CA ASP A 44 13.63 14.81 14.28
C ASP A 44 12.58 15.13 13.21
N TRP A 45 11.97 14.11 12.61
CA TRP A 45 10.79 14.25 11.75
C TRP A 45 9.60 14.85 12.49
N GLY A 46 9.54 14.69 13.83
CA GLY A 46 8.49 15.20 14.69
C GLY A 46 7.09 14.67 14.34
N VAL A 47 7.01 13.51 13.68
CA VAL A 47 5.75 12.82 13.40
C VAL A 47 5.23 12.23 14.70
N ASP A 48 4.01 12.62 15.08
CA ASP A 48 3.34 12.07 16.26
C ASP A 48 2.83 10.64 15.95
N PRO A 49 3.30 9.59 16.66
CA PRO A 49 2.80 8.23 16.47
C PRO A 49 1.29 8.11 16.65
N ALA A 50 0.69 8.94 17.51
CA ALA A 50 -0.77 8.94 17.71
C ALA A 50 -1.51 9.47 16.47
N ALA A 51 -0.91 10.39 15.71
CA ALA A 51 -1.49 10.88 14.47
C ALA A 51 -1.44 9.81 13.37
N VAL A 52 -0.35 9.05 13.29
CA VAL A 52 -0.23 7.89 12.38
C VAL A 52 -1.24 6.80 12.74
N ASP A 53 -1.34 6.42 14.01
CA ASP A 53 -2.33 5.43 14.47
C ASP A 53 -3.77 5.89 14.20
N SER A 54 -4.06 7.17 14.45
CA SER A 54 -5.38 7.74 14.17
C SER A 54 -5.70 7.71 12.67
N LEU A 55 -4.75 8.09 11.80
CA LEU A 55 -4.90 8.03 10.35
C LEU A 55 -5.27 6.62 9.89
N LEU A 56 -4.50 5.62 10.34
CA LEU A 56 -4.69 4.23 9.94
C LEU A 56 -6.02 3.66 10.45
N ARG A 57 -6.41 3.99 11.69
CA ARG A 57 -7.72 3.59 12.25
C ARG A 57 -8.89 4.24 11.52
N CYS A 58 -8.82 5.54 11.25
CA CYS A 58 -9.90 6.26 10.57
C CYS A 58 -10.02 5.78 9.12
N GLY A 59 -8.92 5.52 8.42
CA GLY A 59 -8.93 4.98 7.06
C GLY A 59 -9.61 3.61 6.97
N ALA A 60 -9.42 2.76 7.98
CA ALA A 60 -10.08 1.45 8.06
C ALA A 60 -11.57 1.55 8.42
N ALA A 61 -11.99 2.63 9.08
CA ALA A 61 -13.38 2.87 9.44
C ALA A 61 -14.19 3.50 8.30
N GLN A 62 -13.55 4.31 7.43
CA GLN A 62 -14.22 5.15 6.44
C GLN A 62 -14.15 4.59 5.01
N LEU A 63 -14.61 3.36 4.82
CA LEU A 63 -14.46 2.63 3.54
C LEU A 63 -15.48 3.02 2.46
N ASP A 64 -16.49 3.81 2.81
CA ASP A 64 -17.46 4.36 1.84
C ASP A 64 -16.89 5.57 1.07
N GLY A 65 -15.72 6.06 1.53
CA GLY A 65 -15.03 7.21 0.98
C GLY A 65 -15.74 8.53 1.21
N GLU A 66 -16.70 8.63 2.14
CA GLU A 66 -17.31 9.91 2.50
C GLU A 66 -16.36 10.77 3.33
N PRO A 67 -16.52 12.11 3.35
CA PRO A 67 -15.75 12.98 4.21
C PRO A 67 -15.83 12.55 5.69
N ASP A 68 -14.68 12.52 6.36
CA ASP A 68 -14.57 12.21 7.79
C ASP A 68 -13.66 13.22 8.48
N ASP A 69 -14.23 13.96 9.44
CA ASP A 69 -13.52 15.00 10.19
C ASP A 69 -12.35 14.41 11.00
N ALA A 70 -12.48 13.17 11.51
CA ALA A 70 -11.43 12.53 12.28
C ALA A 70 -10.22 12.18 11.39
N PHE A 71 -10.48 11.64 10.19
CA PHE A 71 -9.46 11.41 9.17
C PHE A 71 -8.75 12.71 8.76
N GLN A 72 -9.51 13.78 8.50
CA GLN A 72 -8.95 15.09 8.13
C GLN A 72 -8.13 15.73 9.27
N GLN A 73 -8.54 15.56 10.52
CA GLN A 73 -7.76 16.00 11.68
C GLN A 73 -6.45 15.23 11.81
N ALA A 74 -6.45 13.92 11.56
CA ALA A 74 -5.23 13.11 11.58
C ALA A 74 -4.24 13.56 10.50
N ILE A 75 -4.72 13.83 9.27
CA ILE A 75 -3.90 14.40 8.19
C ILE A 75 -3.34 15.76 8.59
N THR A 76 -4.19 16.65 9.10
CA THR A 76 -3.76 17.98 9.54
C THR A 76 -2.69 17.89 10.64
N GLY A 77 -2.79 16.91 11.53
CA GLY A 77 -1.78 16.61 12.53
C GLY A 77 -0.45 16.20 11.91
N LEU A 78 -0.49 15.26 10.95
CA LEU A 78 0.69 14.80 10.24
C LEU A 78 1.35 15.93 9.43
N SER A 79 0.59 16.70 8.65
CA SER A 79 1.12 17.79 7.81
C SER A 79 1.78 18.94 8.59
N ARG A 80 1.69 18.95 9.92
CA ARG A 80 2.41 19.90 10.80
C ARG A 80 3.76 19.38 11.27
N ALA A 81 4.10 18.13 10.95
CA ALA A 81 5.38 17.53 11.34
C ALA A 81 6.55 18.22 10.61
N PRO A 82 7.66 18.53 11.31
CA PRO A 82 8.88 19.09 10.73
C PRO A 82 9.44 18.33 9.53
N LEU A 83 9.16 17.03 9.41
CA LEU A 83 9.53 16.18 8.29
C LEU A 83 9.17 16.75 6.92
N PHE A 84 8.04 17.45 6.82
CA PHE A 84 7.62 18.10 5.57
C PHE A 84 8.51 19.31 5.20
N GLU A 85 9.44 19.70 6.08
CA GLU A 85 10.41 20.77 5.92
C GLU A 85 11.88 20.28 5.98
N SER A 86 12.13 18.98 6.18
CA SER A 86 13.49 18.43 6.33
C SER A 86 14.23 18.30 4.99
N GLU A 87 15.50 18.73 4.95
CA GLU A 87 16.40 18.60 3.78
C GLU A 87 17.28 17.32 3.82
N VAL A 88 17.08 16.45 4.81
CA VAL A 88 17.86 15.19 4.92
C VAL A 88 17.34 14.16 3.94
N ASP A 89 18.23 13.58 3.15
CA ASP A 89 17.90 12.46 2.26
C ASP A 89 17.49 11.25 3.10
N PRO A 90 16.27 10.72 2.92
CA PRO A 90 15.78 9.61 3.72
C PRO A 90 16.51 8.31 3.38
N GLU A 91 16.72 7.47 4.39
CA GLU A 91 17.14 6.10 4.19
C GLU A 91 16.05 5.26 3.49
N LEU A 92 16.36 3.99 3.18
CA LEU A 92 15.42 3.13 2.45
C LEU A 92 14.09 2.96 3.21
N ALA A 93 14.14 2.56 4.49
CA ALA A 93 12.92 2.37 5.27
C ALA A 93 12.13 3.67 5.46
N GLU A 94 12.84 4.77 5.68
CA GLU A 94 12.31 6.12 5.78
C GLU A 94 11.58 6.55 4.49
N SER A 95 12.18 6.27 3.33
CA SER A 95 11.56 6.54 2.02
C SER A 95 10.22 5.81 1.87
N PHE A 96 10.15 4.54 2.30
CA PHE A 96 8.89 3.78 2.28
C PHE A 96 7.84 4.37 3.23
N GLN A 97 8.25 4.83 4.42
CA GLN A 97 7.35 5.46 5.38
C GLN A 97 6.79 6.77 4.83
N LEU A 98 7.63 7.60 4.24
CA LEU A 98 7.25 8.87 3.59
C LEU A 98 6.24 8.65 2.46
N GLU A 99 6.52 7.70 1.57
CA GLU A 99 5.65 7.38 0.43
C GLU A 99 4.31 6.80 0.89
N ALA A 100 4.30 5.96 1.94
CA ALA A 100 3.07 5.46 2.52
C ALA A 100 2.24 6.58 3.17
N ILE A 101 2.86 7.49 3.92
CA ILE A 101 2.18 8.68 4.49
C ILE A 101 1.62 9.56 3.37
N GLY A 102 2.42 9.85 2.34
CA GLY A 102 1.99 10.61 1.17
C GLY A 102 0.78 9.98 0.48
N GLY A 103 0.78 8.66 0.33
CA GLY A 103 -0.37 7.91 -0.17
C GLY A 103 -1.63 8.09 0.68
N TRP A 104 -1.52 8.04 2.01
CA TRP A 104 -2.66 8.26 2.90
C TRP A 104 -3.20 9.69 2.86
N ILE A 105 -2.32 10.68 2.69
CA ILE A 105 -2.72 12.08 2.47
C ILE A 105 -3.55 12.18 1.18
N LEU A 106 -3.10 11.57 0.07
CA LEU A 106 -3.85 11.54 -1.19
C LEU A 106 -5.23 10.89 -1.04
N VAL A 107 -5.36 9.84 -0.22
CA VAL A 107 -6.67 9.24 0.09
C VAL A 107 -7.59 10.25 0.77
N GLY A 108 -7.05 11.02 1.72
CA GLY A 108 -7.83 12.03 2.45
C GLY A 108 -8.26 13.20 1.61
N GLU A 109 -7.38 13.70 0.75
CA GLU A 109 -7.70 14.76 -0.22
C GLU A 109 -8.79 14.32 -1.21
N ALA A 110 -8.91 13.02 -1.46
CA ALA A 110 -9.88 12.44 -2.38
C ALA A 110 -11.18 11.94 -1.70
N LEU A 111 -11.35 12.13 -0.39
CA LEU A 111 -12.61 11.81 0.29
C LEU A 111 -13.77 12.63 -0.30
N GLY A 112 -14.92 11.98 -0.49
CA GLY A 112 -16.10 12.54 -1.13
C GLY A 112 -16.09 12.43 -2.67
N GLU A 113 -14.92 12.41 -3.31
CA GLU A 113 -14.80 12.58 -4.77
C GLU A 113 -13.78 11.64 -5.45
N MET A 114 -13.47 10.49 -4.84
CA MET A 114 -12.46 9.55 -5.35
C MET A 114 -12.68 9.15 -6.82
N SER A 115 -11.81 9.66 -7.69
CA SER A 115 -11.81 9.41 -9.13
C SER A 115 -10.95 8.21 -9.53
N GLU A 116 -11.12 7.73 -10.76
CA GLU A 116 -10.28 6.69 -11.36
C GLU A 116 -8.80 7.08 -11.33
N VAL A 117 -8.50 8.32 -11.71
CA VAL A 117 -7.12 8.84 -11.78
C VAL A 117 -6.47 8.88 -10.40
N GLN A 118 -7.20 9.34 -9.38
CA GLN A 118 -6.69 9.34 -8.00
C GLN A 118 -6.46 7.90 -7.49
N THR A 119 -7.38 7.00 -7.79
CA THR A 119 -7.28 5.59 -7.41
C THR A 119 -6.06 4.93 -8.07
N ASP A 120 -5.90 5.10 -9.38
CA ASP A 120 -4.76 4.59 -10.15
C ASP A 120 -3.45 5.14 -9.58
N ARG A 121 -3.38 6.43 -9.25
CA ARG A 121 -2.18 7.04 -8.67
C ARG A 121 -1.75 6.34 -7.37
N ILE A 122 -2.69 6.08 -6.46
CA ILE A 122 -2.42 5.43 -5.18
C ILE A 122 -2.03 3.95 -5.37
N VAL A 123 -2.71 3.25 -6.28
CA VAL A 123 -2.40 1.87 -6.63
C VAL A 123 -1.00 1.76 -7.26
N ILE A 124 -0.67 2.66 -8.18
CA ILE A 124 0.65 2.71 -8.83
C ILE A 124 1.74 2.98 -7.80
N LEU A 125 1.53 3.89 -6.84
CA LEU A 125 2.47 4.12 -5.75
C LEU A 125 2.82 2.82 -5.03
N ALA A 126 1.83 2.00 -4.66
CA ALA A 126 2.09 0.71 -4.01
C ALA A 126 2.87 -0.26 -4.91
N ARG A 127 2.60 -0.27 -6.23
CA ARG A 127 3.37 -1.08 -7.18
C ARG A 127 4.81 -0.59 -7.31
N GLU A 128 5.02 0.73 -7.35
CA GLU A 128 6.34 1.35 -7.45
C GLU A 128 7.20 1.09 -6.22
N GLN A 129 6.63 1.19 -5.02
CA GLN A 129 7.32 0.81 -3.78
C GLN A 129 7.72 -0.68 -3.79
N ALA A 130 6.84 -1.56 -4.26
CA ALA A 130 7.16 -2.98 -4.37
C ALA A 130 8.34 -3.26 -5.32
N VAL A 131 8.36 -2.59 -6.48
CA VAL A 131 9.46 -2.70 -7.46
C VAL A 131 10.75 -2.08 -6.93
N TYR A 132 10.65 -0.95 -6.24
CA TYR A 132 11.81 -0.30 -5.66
C TYR A 132 12.49 -1.19 -4.60
N LEU A 133 11.70 -1.88 -3.77
CA LEU A 133 12.25 -2.84 -2.80
C LEU A 133 12.99 -3.99 -3.49
N ASP A 134 12.38 -4.59 -4.53
CA ASP A 134 13.04 -5.64 -5.30
C ASP A 134 14.37 -5.16 -5.90
N GLN A 135 14.39 -3.95 -6.46
CA GLN A 135 15.62 -3.34 -7.01
C GLN A 135 16.70 -3.12 -5.95
N CYS A 136 16.33 -2.67 -4.75
CA CYS A 136 17.26 -2.51 -3.63
C CYS A 136 17.85 -3.85 -3.17
N ILE A 137 17.03 -4.91 -3.14
CA ILE A 137 17.50 -6.26 -2.79
C ILE A 137 18.47 -6.76 -3.86
N ASP A 138 18.10 -6.66 -5.14
CA ASP A 138 18.91 -7.17 -6.26
C ASP A 138 20.22 -6.38 -6.46
N SER A 139 20.24 -5.09 -6.12
CA SER A 139 21.41 -4.21 -6.31
C SER A 139 22.36 -4.20 -5.12
N THR A 140 22.02 -4.84 -4.00
CA THR A 140 22.84 -4.88 -2.80
C THR A 140 23.29 -6.31 -2.47
N LEU A 141 24.32 -6.43 -1.62
CA LEU A 141 24.73 -7.73 -1.07
C LEU A 141 23.91 -8.11 0.18
N THR A 142 22.77 -7.46 0.39
CA THR A 142 21.93 -7.62 1.57
C THR A 142 21.26 -8.99 1.53
N VAL A 143 21.59 -9.84 2.51
CA VAL A 143 20.93 -11.14 2.65
C VAL A 143 19.60 -10.94 3.33
N VAL A 144 18.52 -11.07 2.55
CA VAL A 144 17.16 -11.04 3.08
C VAL A 144 16.69 -12.48 3.33
N ALA A 145 16.08 -12.72 4.49
CA ALA A 145 15.53 -14.02 4.85
C ALA A 145 14.58 -14.59 3.78
N ASP A 146 14.49 -15.92 3.71
CA ASP A 146 13.53 -16.66 2.87
C ASP A 146 13.69 -16.51 1.35
N GLU A 147 14.88 -16.18 0.86
CA GLU A 147 15.19 -16.09 -0.58
C GLU A 147 14.72 -17.33 -1.38
N GLY A 148 15.04 -18.54 -0.91
CA GLY A 148 14.61 -19.78 -1.58
C GLY A 148 13.09 -20.04 -1.53
N LEU A 149 12.34 -19.40 -0.63
CA LEU A 149 10.87 -19.40 -0.69
C LEU A 149 10.37 -18.40 -1.76
N ARG A 150 11.00 -17.23 -1.86
CA ARG A 150 10.68 -16.20 -2.86
C ARG A 150 10.94 -16.66 -4.29
N GLU A 151 12.07 -17.31 -4.54
CA GLU A 151 12.39 -17.91 -5.84
C GLU A 151 11.36 -18.97 -6.24
N ARG A 152 11.00 -19.85 -5.31
CA ARG A 152 9.96 -20.86 -5.53
C ARG A 152 8.60 -20.22 -5.81
N TYR A 153 8.25 -19.15 -5.12
CA TYR A 153 7.04 -18.40 -5.40
C TYR A 153 7.04 -17.84 -6.83
N LEU A 154 8.13 -17.17 -7.24
CA LEU A 154 8.27 -16.59 -8.59
C LEU A 154 8.19 -17.65 -9.68
N ALA A 155 8.83 -18.81 -9.49
CA ALA A 155 8.74 -19.93 -10.43
C ALA A 155 7.29 -20.42 -10.62
N ASN A 156 6.49 -20.40 -9.55
CA ASN A 156 5.11 -20.88 -9.54
C ASN A 156 4.06 -19.79 -9.80
N ALA A 157 4.45 -18.52 -9.90
CA ALA A 157 3.53 -17.41 -10.13
C ALA A 157 2.75 -17.57 -11.44
N ALA A 158 1.53 -17.02 -11.50
CA ALA A 158 0.69 -17.12 -12.69
C ALA A 158 1.42 -16.61 -13.95
N SER A 159 1.21 -17.25 -15.10
CA SER A 159 1.91 -16.93 -16.35
C SER A 159 1.79 -15.45 -16.74
N ARG A 160 0.62 -14.84 -16.49
CA ARG A 160 0.37 -13.41 -16.72
C ARG A 160 1.31 -12.52 -15.90
N LEU A 161 1.59 -12.87 -14.65
CA LEU A 161 2.44 -12.08 -13.77
C LEU A 161 3.92 -12.28 -14.13
N ARG A 162 4.32 -13.52 -14.44
CA ARG A 162 5.69 -13.82 -14.90
C ARG A 162 6.07 -13.08 -16.18
N ALA A 163 5.10 -12.73 -17.03
CA ALA A 163 5.36 -11.98 -18.26
C ALA A 163 5.91 -10.56 -18.03
N TYR A 164 5.82 -10.03 -16.80
CA TYR A 164 6.41 -8.75 -16.41
C TYR A 164 7.88 -8.86 -15.98
N SER A 165 8.40 -10.07 -15.71
CA SER A 165 9.76 -10.30 -15.21
C SER A 165 10.10 -9.45 -13.98
N LEU A 166 9.16 -9.38 -13.04
CA LEU A 166 9.30 -8.63 -11.79
C LEU A 166 9.94 -9.48 -10.70
N GLY A 167 10.51 -8.80 -9.70
CA GLY A 167 10.95 -9.41 -8.46
C GLY A 167 9.79 -9.91 -7.60
N TYR A 168 10.13 -10.40 -6.40
CA TYR A 168 9.19 -11.05 -5.51
C TYR A 168 8.08 -10.11 -5.03
N PHE A 169 8.46 -8.96 -4.48
CA PHE A 169 7.51 -8.02 -3.87
C PHE A 169 6.58 -7.44 -4.93
N ALA A 170 7.11 -7.04 -6.08
CA ALA A 170 6.31 -6.50 -7.16
C ALA A 170 5.34 -7.54 -7.76
N THR A 171 5.79 -8.79 -7.96
CA THR A 171 4.92 -9.87 -8.44
C THR A 171 3.79 -10.15 -7.45
N ARG A 172 4.12 -10.23 -6.15
CA ARG A 172 3.16 -10.52 -5.10
C ARG A 172 2.19 -9.36 -4.87
N ASN A 173 2.66 -8.12 -4.97
CA ASN A 173 1.81 -6.94 -4.90
C ASN A 173 0.71 -6.98 -5.96
N LEU A 174 1.06 -7.28 -7.22
CA LEU A 174 0.09 -7.41 -8.31
C LEU A 174 -0.89 -8.57 -8.09
N GLU A 175 -0.43 -9.70 -7.52
CA GLU A 175 -1.32 -10.80 -7.18
C GLU A 175 -2.35 -10.38 -6.11
N VAL A 176 -1.90 -9.77 -5.01
CA VAL A 176 -2.77 -9.32 -3.92
C VAL A 176 -3.73 -8.24 -4.41
N GLU A 177 -3.24 -7.29 -5.22
CA GLU A 177 -4.07 -6.25 -5.84
C GLU A 177 -5.18 -6.85 -6.70
N GLY A 178 -4.86 -7.79 -7.58
CA GLY A 178 -5.87 -8.45 -8.42
C GLY A 178 -6.97 -9.13 -7.59
N ARG A 179 -6.59 -9.81 -6.50
CA ARG A 179 -7.56 -10.42 -5.57
C ARG A 179 -8.43 -9.36 -4.88
N CYS A 180 -7.84 -8.23 -4.48
CA CYS A 180 -8.58 -7.13 -3.89
C CYS A 180 -9.62 -6.57 -4.86
N HIS A 181 -9.22 -6.27 -6.10
CA HIS A 181 -10.12 -5.73 -7.11
C HIS A 181 -11.26 -6.70 -7.47
N GLU A 182 -10.95 -7.98 -7.63
CA GLU A 182 -11.94 -9.02 -7.89
C GLU A 182 -12.97 -9.10 -6.77
N ALA A 183 -12.53 -9.06 -5.52
CA ALA A 183 -13.44 -9.12 -4.37
C ALA A 183 -14.27 -7.83 -4.19
N ILE A 184 -13.68 -6.65 -4.39
CA ILE A 184 -14.40 -5.37 -4.39
C ILE A 184 -15.53 -5.39 -5.42
N LEU A 185 -15.26 -5.85 -6.64
CA LEU A 185 -16.25 -5.92 -7.71
C LEU A 185 -17.30 -7.01 -7.48
N ALA A 186 -16.95 -8.08 -6.76
CA ALA A 186 -17.87 -9.16 -6.40
C ALA A 186 -18.79 -8.80 -5.21
N ALA A 187 -18.37 -7.88 -4.35
CA ALA A 187 -19.20 -7.39 -3.25
C ALA A 187 -20.43 -6.65 -3.81
N SER A 188 -21.62 -7.13 -3.47
CA SER A 188 -22.87 -6.47 -3.82
C SER A 188 -22.95 -5.09 -3.15
N ALA A 189 -23.50 -4.09 -3.85
CA ALA A 189 -23.76 -2.77 -3.29
C ALA A 189 -24.53 -2.89 -1.95
N GLY A 190 -23.87 -2.53 -0.84
CA GLY A 190 -24.44 -2.56 0.52
C GLY A 190 -24.00 -3.74 1.41
N GLY A 191 -23.30 -4.74 0.87
CA GLY A 191 -22.63 -5.77 1.68
C GLY A 191 -21.23 -5.28 2.05
N GLY A 192 -20.95 -5.05 3.34
CA GLY A 192 -19.64 -4.58 3.78
C GLY A 192 -18.53 -5.56 3.37
N LEU A 193 -17.73 -5.21 2.37
CA LEU A 193 -16.64 -6.05 1.85
C LEU A 193 -15.78 -6.56 3.01
N LEU A 194 -15.29 -5.65 3.87
CA LEU A 194 -14.37 -5.98 4.96
C LEU A 194 -15.02 -6.66 6.16
N THR A 195 -16.35 -6.71 6.25
CA THR A 195 -17.06 -7.47 7.29
C THR A 195 -17.33 -8.92 6.88
N SER A 196 -17.12 -9.25 5.59
CA SER A 196 -17.24 -10.61 5.06
C SER A 196 -16.01 -11.47 5.37
N GLU A 197 -16.13 -12.80 5.21
CA GLU A 197 -14.99 -13.71 5.26
C GLU A 197 -13.94 -13.41 4.19
N ALA A 198 -14.39 -13.20 2.95
CA ALA A 198 -13.50 -12.80 1.85
C ALA A 198 -12.76 -11.49 2.17
N GLY A 199 -13.43 -10.50 2.75
CA GLY A 199 -12.79 -9.25 3.19
C GLY A 199 -11.71 -9.45 4.25
N ARG A 200 -11.97 -10.32 5.24
CA ARG A 200 -10.98 -10.67 6.27
C ARG A 200 -9.77 -11.39 5.67
N GLU A 201 -9.98 -12.28 4.72
CA GLU A 201 -8.88 -12.95 4.01
C GLU A 201 -8.02 -11.98 3.18
N LEU A 202 -8.64 -10.97 2.57
CA LEU A 202 -7.91 -9.91 1.85
C LEU A 202 -7.08 -9.06 2.80
N LEU A 203 -7.66 -8.64 3.93
CA LEU A 203 -6.93 -7.89 4.95
C LEU A 203 -5.72 -8.70 5.45
N ASN A 204 -5.91 -9.98 5.78
CA ASN A 204 -4.81 -10.86 6.16
C ASN A 204 -3.75 -10.98 5.05
N SER A 205 -4.15 -10.99 3.77
CA SER A 205 -3.22 -11.04 2.65
C SER A 205 -2.40 -9.75 2.53
N CYS A 206 -3.03 -8.59 2.71
CA CYS A 206 -2.35 -7.30 2.74
C CYS A 206 -1.40 -7.19 3.95
N ASP A 207 -1.83 -7.66 5.12
CA ASP A 207 -1.05 -7.62 6.36
C ASP A 207 0.18 -8.52 6.26
N ASN A 208 0.01 -9.77 5.79
CA ASN A 208 1.12 -10.68 5.55
C ASN A 208 2.12 -10.12 4.53
N TYR A 209 1.63 -9.47 3.48
CA TYR A 209 2.49 -8.76 2.52
C TYR A 209 3.27 -7.63 3.19
N SER A 210 2.59 -6.80 3.98
CA SER A 210 3.21 -5.68 4.67
C SER A 210 4.25 -6.11 5.71
N SER A 211 3.98 -7.18 6.47
CA SER A 211 4.94 -7.74 7.43
C SER A 211 6.19 -8.34 6.75
N GLU A 212 6.04 -8.96 5.59
CA GLU A 212 7.19 -9.43 4.80
C GLU A 212 8.02 -8.26 4.27
N MET A 213 7.37 -7.16 3.88
CA MET A 213 8.06 -5.92 3.50
C MET A 213 8.88 -5.36 4.65
N VAL A 214 8.32 -5.28 5.87
CA VAL A 214 9.08 -4.87 7.08
C VAL A 214 10.27 -5.79 7.32
N SER A 215 10.08 -7.10 7.18
CA SER A 215 11.15 -8.08 7.37
C SER A 215 12.28 -7.88 6.38
N ALA A 216 11.98 -7.48 5.14
CA ALA A 216 12.98 -7.13 4.15
C ALA A 216 13.65 -5.79 4.43
N LEU A 217 12.88 -4.74 4.73
CA LEU A 217 13.42 -3.40 5.03
C LEU A 217 14.39 -3.43 6.22
N ARG A 218 14.07 -4.19 7.28
CA ARG A 218 14.95 -4.35 8.46
C ARG A 218 16.27 -5.09 8.16
N ALA A 219 16.41 -5.73 7.01
CA ALA A 219 17.67 -6.36 6.61
C ALA A 219 18.68 -5.33 6.08
N PHE A 220 18.22 -4.15 5.67
CA PHE A 220 19.08 -3.07 5.23
C PHE A 220 19.66 -2.32 6.43
N PRO A 221 20.93 -1.86 6.35
CA PRO A 221 21.51 -1.03 7.39
C PRO A 221 20.75 0.29 7.51
N THR A 222 20.53 0.70 8.76
CA THR A 222 20.19 2.07 9.15
C THR A 222 21.44 2.86 9.53
#